data_AF-A0A7C9QWB7-F1
#
_entry.id   AF-A0A7C9QWB7-F1
#
_cell.length_a   1.000
_cell.length_b   1.000
_cell.length_c   1.000
_cell.angle_alpha   90.00
_cell.angle_beta   90.00
_cell.angle_gamma   90.00
#
_symmetry.space_group_name_H-M   'P 1'
#
loop_
_entity.id
_entity.type
_entity.pdbx_description
1 polymer ?
#
loop_
_entity_poly.entity_id
_entity_poly.type
_entity_poly.pdbx_seq_one_letter_code
_entity_poly.pdbx_strand_id
1 'polypeptide(L)'
;MRASFVRYLLAGLGGQPAPVGPALAVLRVPGENVSAPVVLTDLSPFARTGFKGADTPVWLAAQGVTVPDAPNRSLPQSDGAVVARLSAGEFLVLGRPGAEPGLVERLDGAWGWETGAACVSRCRARTATPGSI
;
A
#
# COMPACT_ATOMS: atom_id res chain seq x y z
N MET A 1 -6.48 10.99 8.15
CA MET A 1 -7.12 9.83 7.50
C MET A 1 -6.79 9.88 6.01
N ARG A 2 -6.27 8.78 5.44
CA ARG A 2 -5.93 8.68 4.00
C ARG A 2 -7.22 8.60 3.18
N ALA A 3 -7.30 9.23 2.02
CA ALA A 3 -8.48 9.20 1.18
C ALA A 3 -8.09 9.07 -0.29
N SER A 4 -8.96 8.44 -1.07
CA SER A 4 -8.77 8.23 -2.50
C SER A 4 -8.70 9.55 -3.28
N PHE A 5 -7.94 9.55 -4.38
CA PHE A 5 -8.00 10.64 -5.36
C PHE A 5 -9.29 10.63 -6.18
N VAL A 6 -9.95 9.47 -6.34
CA VAL A 6 -11.25 9.35 -7.01
C VAL A 6 -12.44 9.57 -6.08
N ARG A 7 -12.22 10.02 -4.83
CA ARG A 7 -13.28 10.21 -3.83
C ARG A 7 -14.44 11.09 -4.31
N TYR A 8 -14.18 12.10 -5.14
CA TYR A 8 -15.21 12.98 -5.67
C TYR A 8 -16.05 12.29 -6.75
N LEU A 9 -15.45 11.41 -7.55
CA LEU A 9 -16.18 10.59 -8.52
C LEU A 9 -17.10 9.60 -7.79
N LEU A 10 -16.58 8.92 -6.77
CA LEU A 10 -17.36 7.97 -5.96
C LEU A 10 -18.52 8.67 -5.23
N ALA A 11 -18.29 9.87 -4.69
CA ALA A 11 -19.35 10.69 -4.09
C ALA A 11 -20.40 11.14 -5.13
N GLY A 12 -19.97 11.50 -6.35
CA GLY A 12 -20.87 11.83 -7.46
C GLY A 12 -21.76 10.66 -7.90
N LEU A 13 -21.32 9.43 -7.68
CA LEU A 13 -22.13 8.22 -7.86
C LEU A 13 -23.02 7.88 -6.65
N GLY A 14 -23.05 8.73 -5.61
CA GLY A 14 -23.81 8.51 -4.38
C GLY A 14 -23.11 7.61 -3.36
N GLY A 15 -21.86 7.22 -3.60
CA GLY A 15 -21.04 6.44 -2.67
C GLY A 15 -20.73 7.21 -1.40
N GLN A 16 -20.97 6.58 -0.25
CA GLN A 16 -20.70 7.18 1.07
C GLN A 16 -19.36 6.68 1.61
N PRO A 17 -18.40 7.58 1.94
CA PRO A 17 -17.13 7.17 2.51
C PRO A 17 -17.33 6.67 3.94
N ALA A 18 -16.70 5.55 4.26
CA ALA A 18 -16.64 4.96 5.59
C ALA A 18 -15.19 4.77 6.03
N PRO A 19 -14.89 4.86 7.34
CA PRO A 19 -13.56 4.54 7.86
C PRO A 19 -13.27 3.04 7.74
N VAL A 20 -12.08 2.72 7.22
CA VAL A 20 -11.50 1.38 7.17
C VAL A 20 -10.06 1.49 7.66
N GLY A 21 -9.85 1.27 8.96
CA GLY A 21 -8.58 1.59 9.62
C GLY A 21 -8.24 3.09 9.48
N PRO A 22 -7.03 3.46 9.02
CA PRO A 22 -6.63 4.86 8.85
C PRO A 22 -7.12 5.49 7.52
N ALA A 23 -7.88 4.75 6.71
CA ALA A 23 -8.33 5.17 5.40
C ALA A 23 -9.84 5.44 5.35
N LEU A 24 -10.27 6.38 4.49
CA LEU A 24 -11.66 6.52 4.04
C LEU A 24 -11.81 5.77 2.72
N ALA A 25 -12.72 4.80 2.69
CA ALA A 25 -13.06 4.03 1.52
C ALA A 25 -14.58 4.03 1.29
N VAL A 26 -15.00 3.96 0.03
CA VAL A 26 -16.40 3.71 -0.32
C VAL A 26 -16.53 2.21 -0.53
N LEU A 27 -17.28 1.54 0.35
CA LEU A 27 -17.43 0.08 0.30
C LEU A 27 -18.50 -0.37 -0.71
N ARG A 28 -19.43 0.52 -1.03
CA ARG A 28 -20.61 0.29 -1.86
C ARG A 28 -20.99 1.58 -2.57
N VAL A 29 -21.28 1.49 -3.86
CA VAL A 29 -21.94 2.55 -4.63
C VAL A 29 -23.42 2.15 -4.85
N PRO A 30 -24.37 3.08 -4.70
CA PRO A 30 -25.78 2.80 -5.01
C PRO A 30 -25.96 2.23 -6.42
N GLY A 31 -26.72 1.14 -6.52
CA GLY A 31 -27.00 0.48 -7.81
C GLY A 31 -25.87 -0.40 -8.36
N GLU A 32 -24.76 -0.59 -7.64
CA GLU A 32 -23.73 -1.53 -8.08
C GLU A 32 -24.22 -2.97 -8.03
N ASN A 33 -23.83 -3.77 -9.03
CA ASN A 33 -24.06 -5.21 -9.05
C ASN A 33 -22.77 -5.93 -8.63
N VAL A 34 -22.68 -6.29 -7.34
CA VAL A 34 -21.54 -7.03 -6.78
C VAL A 34 -21.37 -8.44 -7.37
N SER A 35 -22.42 -8.97 -8.01
CA SER A 35 -22.40 -10.27 -8.70
C SER A 35 -22.08 -10.16 -10.19
N ALA A 36 -21.73 -8.97 -10.68
CA ALA A 36 -21.25 -8.80 -12.05
C ALA A 36 -20.00 -9.66 -12.29
N PRO A 37 -19.77 -10.14 -13.53
CA PRO A 37 -18.59 -10.94 -13.86
C PRO A 37 -17.27 -10.19 -13.63
N VAL A 38 -17.32 -8.86 -13.58
CA VAL A 38 -16.17 -8.00 -13.26
C VAL A 38 -16.65 -6.89 -12.32
N VAL A 39 -15.89 -6.68 -11.25
CA VAL A 39 -16.09 -5.56 -10.31
C VAL A 39 -14.79 -4.77 -10.20
N LEU A 40 -14.91 -3.46 -9.97
CA LEU A 40 -13.78 -2.57 -9.75
C LEU A 40 -13.85 -2.02 -8.33
N THR A 41 -12.76 -2.19 -7.58
CA THR A 41 -12.66 -1.68 -6.20
C THR A 41 -11.51 -0.70 -6.10
N ASP A 42 -11.77 0.46 -5.52
CA ASP A 42 -10.74 1.45 -5.24
C ASP A 42 -9.96 1.09 -3.96
N LEU A 43 -8.71 0.68 -4.14
CA LEU A 43 -7.78 0.39 -3.05
C LEU A 43 -6.72 1.50 -2.86
N SER A 44 -6.83 2.60 -3.61
CA SER A 44 -5.88 3.71 -3.54
C SER A 44 -5.77 4.40 -2.17
N PRO A 45 -6.78 4.39 -1.27
CA PRO A 45 -6.65 4.94 0.09
C PRO A 45 -5.72 4.16 1.01
N PHE A 46 -5.46 2.88 0.72
CA PHE A 46 -4.76 1.98 1.64
C PHE A 46 -3.24 2.14 1.57
N ALA A 47 -2.59 1.66 2.64
CA ALA A 47 -1.15 1.72 2.81
C ALA A 47 -0.42 1.06 1.62
N ARG A 48 0.59 1.76 1.09
CA ARG A 48 1.52 1.21 0.12
C ARG A 48 2.87 1.88 0.26
N THR A 49 3.94 1.14 0.03
CA THR A 49 5.29 1.70 -0.06
C THR A 49 6.09 1.03 -1.16
N GLY A 50 7.08 1.74 -1.70
CA GLY A 50 7.91 1.26 -2.79
C GLY A 50 9.38 1.39 -2.44
N PHE A 51 10.16 0.40 -2.82
CA PHE A 51 11.61 0.37 -2.60
C PHE A 51 12.33 0.19 -3.93
N LYS A 52 13.45 0.92 -4.09
CA LYS A 52 14.27 0.84 -5.28
C LYS A 52 15.76 0.82 -4.95
N GLY A 53 16.51 -0.10 -5.54
CA GLY A 53 17.94 -0.27 -5.28
C GLY A 53 18.43 -1.67 -5.64
N ALA A 54 19.73 -1.79 -5.93
CA ALA A 54 20.35 -3.09 -6.17
C ALA A 54 20.19 -4.04 -4.98
N ASP A 55 20.27 -3.48 -3.76
CA ASP A 55 20.20 -4.24 -2.51
C ASP A 55 18.79 -4.37 -1.94
N THR A 56 17.76 -3.85 -2.63
CA THR A 56 16.37 -3.94 -2.16
C THR A 56 15.89 -5.39 -1.92
N PRO A 57 16.17 -6.38 -2.78
CA PRO A 57 15.77 -7.77 -2.51
C PRO A 57 16.38 -8.30 -1.20
N VAL A 58 17.67 -8.01 -0.98
CA VAL A 58 18.41 -8.46 0.21
C VAL A 58 17.88 -7.78 1.46
N TRP A 59 17.67 -6.46 1.40
CA TRP A 59 17.12 -5.69 2.51
C TRP A 59 15.71 -6.17 2.89
N LEU A 60 14.81 -6.35 1.90
CA LEU A 60 13.45 -6.86 2.15
C LEU A 60 13.49 -8.26 2.80
N ALA A 61 14.32 -9.17 2.29
CA ALA A 61 14.47 -10.50 2.87
C ALA A 61 14.97 -10.43 4.33
N ALA A 62 15.91 -9.52 4.64
CA ALA A 62 16.39 -9.28 6.00
C ALA A 62 15.30 -8.71 6.94
N GLN A 63 14.28 -8.03 6.40
CA GLN A 63 13.10 -7.61 7.16
C GLN A 63 12.05 -8.72 7.33
N GLY A 64 12.36 -9.96 6.93
CA GLY A 64 11.43 -11.10 6.99
C GLY A 64 10.36 -11.09 5.91
N VAL A 65 10.53 -10.30 4.84
CA VAL A 65 9.60 -10.26 3.72
C VAL A 65 9.83 -11.45 2.80
N THR A 66 8.76 -12.11 2.37
CA THR A 66 8.85 -13.12 1.31
C THR A 66 8.93 -12.42 -0.05
N VAL A 67 10.11 -12.46 -0.66
CA VAL A 67 10.44 -11.72 -1.89
C VAL A 67 10.17 -12.56 -3.14
N PRO A 68 9.44 -12.06 -4.17
CA PRO A 68 9.25 -12.77 -5.42
C PRO A 68 10.58 -13.05 -6.16
N ASP A 69 10.72 -14.27 -6.70
CA ASP A 69 11.92 -14.77 -7.37
C ASP A 69 12.24 -14.06 -8.70
N ALA A 70 11.20 -13.57 -9.40
CA ALA A 70 11.31 -12.89 -10.68
C ALA A 70 10.48 -11.59 -10.74
N PRO A 71 10.86 -10.63 -11.62
CA PRO A 71 10.03 -9.48 -11.94
C PRO A 71 8.64 -9.84 -12.45
N ASN A 72 7.70 -8.91 -12.32
CA ASN A 72 6.29 -9.04 -12.70
C ASN A 72 5.56 -10.19 -11.97
N ARG A 73 5.98 -10.48 -10.73
CA ARG A 73 5.34 -11.43 -9.84
C ARG A 73 5.00 -10.78 -8.50
N SER A 74 3.97 -11.30 -7.85
CA SER A 74 3.59 -10.90 -6.50
C SER A 74 3.45 -12.09 -5.57
N LEU A 75 3.74 -11.88 -4.29
CA LEU A 75 3.58 -12.88 -3.24
C LEU A 75 2.78 -12.29 -2.06
N PRO A 76 1.73 -12.99 -1.58
CA PRO A 76 1.06 -12.63 -0.35
C PRO A 76 1.99 -12.85 0.84
N GLN A 77 1.82 -12.03 1.87
CA GLN A 77 2.55 -12.11 3.13
C GLN A 77 1.62 -12.67 4.22
N SER A 78 2.18 -13.12 5.34
CA SER A 78 1.40 -13.74 6.42
C SER A 78 0.39 -12.79 7.08
N ASP A 79 0.62 -11.48 7.03
CA ASP A 79 -0.30 -10.46 7.54
C ASP A 79 -1.36 -10.01 6.50
N GLY A 80 -1.36 -10.63 5.32
CA GLY A 80 -2.28 -10.31 4.22
C GLY A 80 -1.83 -9.15 3.34
N ALA A 81 -0.65 -8.55 3.58
CA ALA A 81 -0.03 -7.66 2.62
C ALA A 81 0.38 -8.42 1.33
N VAL A 82 0.65 -7.69 0.27
CA VAL A 82 1.15 -8.24 -1.00
C VAL A 82 2.42 -7.51 -1.41
N VAL A 83 3.45 -8.26 -1.79
CA VAL A 83 4.71 -7.72 -2.30
C VAL A 83 4.83 -8.07 -3.78
N ALA A 84 4.90 -7.05 -4.62
CA ALA A 84 5.13 -7.18 -6.05
C ALA A 84 6.56 -6.77 -6.41
N ARG A 85 7.25 -7.61 -7.18
CA ARG A 85 8.56 -7.30 -7.76
C ARG A 85 8.36 -6.73 -9.15
N LEU A 86 8.70 -5.46 -9.34
CA LEU A 86 8.50 -4.73 -10.59
C LEU A 86 9.72 -4.83 -11.52
N SER A 87 10.92 -4.93 -10.96
CA SER A 87 12.17 -5.15 -11.68
C SER A 87 13.20 -5.87 -10.81
N ALA A 88 14.45 -5.97 -11.27
CA ALA A 88 15.53 -6.61 -10.51
C ALA A 88 15.69 -6.01 -9.09
N GLY A 89 15.53 -4.69 -8.98
CA GLY A 89 15.70 -3.93 -7.74
C GLY A 89 14.57 -2.96 -7.46
N GLU A 90 13.35 -3.23 -7.92
CA GLU A 90 12.19 -2.38 -7.65
C GLU A 90 11.00 -3.20 -7.16
N PHE A 91 10.42 -2.77 -6.05
CA PHE A 91 9.39 -3.50 -5.34
C PHE A 91 8.28 -2.57 -4.87
N LEU A 92 7.05 -3.07 -4.89
CA LEU A 92 5.86 -2.42 -4.36
C LEU A 92 5.26 -3.31 -3.27
N VAL A 93 5.07 -2.74 -2.09
CA VAL A 93 4.38 -3.37 -0.96
C VAL A 93 3.00 -2.74 -0.84
N LEU A 94 1.97 -3.57 -0.89
CA LEU A 94 0.57 -3.20 -0.69
C LEU A 94 0.12 -3.73 0.66
N GLY A 95 -0.30 -2.83 1.56
CA GLY A 95 -0.82 -3.21 2.87
C GLY A 95 -2.21 -3.83 2.77
N ARG A 96 -2.54 -4.66 3.76
CA ARG A 96 -3.89 -5.21 3.90
C ARG A 96 -4.87 -4.08 4.32
N PRO A 97 -6.01 -3.91 3.63
CA PRO A 97 -7.06 -3.00 4.07
C PRO A 97 -7.47 -3.19 5.54
N GLY A 98 -7.42 -2.11 6.32
CA GLY A 98 -7.86 -2.09 7.72
C GLY A 98 -6.92 -2.75 8.75
N ALA A 99 -5.76 -3.27 8.35
CA ALA A 99 -4.77 -3.82 9.29
C ALA A 99 -3.84 -2.73 9.83
N GLU A 100 -3.61 -2.68 11.15
CA GLU A 100 -2.69 -1.70 11.77
C GLU A 100 -1.98 -2.27 13.02
N PRO A 101 -0.64 -2.07 13.16
CA PRO A 101 0.29 -1.63 12.11
C PRO A 101 0.57 -2.75 11.10
N GLY A 102 0.48 -2.44 9.80
CA GLY A 102 0.75 -3.40 8.72
C GLY A 102 2.23 -3.48 8.32
N LEU A 103 2.55 -4.39 7.39
CA LEU A 103 3.90 -4.51 6.83
C LEU A 103 4.45 -3.18 6.27
N VAL A 104 3.59 -2.37 5.64
CA VAL A 104 3.98 -1.08 5.06
C VAL A 104 4.54 -0.15 6.13
N GLU A 105 3.80 0.04 7.22
CA GLU A 105 4.21 0.89 8.35
C GLU A 105 5.50 0.37 9.02
N ARG A 106 5.65 -0.96 9.16
CA ARG A 106 6.88 -1.56 9.70
C ARG A 106 8.09 -1.28 8.81
N LEU A 107 7.97 -1.49 7.49
CA LEU A 107 9.07 -1.28 6.56
C LEU A 107 9.44 0.20 6.42
N ASP A 108 8.45 1.09 6.39
CA ASP A 108 8.67 2.53 6.37
C ASP A 108 9.38 3.02 7.65
N GLY A 109 9.09 2.40 8.81
CA GLY A 109 9.77 2.70 10.08
C GLY A 109 11.17 2.10 10.21
N ALA A 110 11.41 0.92 9.63
CA ALA A 110 12.71 0.25 9.64
C ALA A 110 13.70 0.84 8.63
N TRP A 111 13.20 1.46 7.57
CA TRP A 111 14.04 2.04 6.53
C TRP A 111 14.69 3.36 6.98
N GLY A 112 16.02 3.44 6.88
CA GLY A 112 16.82 4.63 7.13
C GLY A 112 17.97 4.72 6.12
N TRP A 113 18.49 5.92 5.90
CA TRP A 113 19.58 6.16 4.94
C TRP A 113 20.85 5.36 5.28
N GLU A 114 21.10 5.14 6.57
CA GLU A 114 22.26 4.37 7.07
C GLU A 114 22.05 2.85 7.01
N THR A 115 20.80 2.38 7.12
CA THR A 115 20.44 0.95 7.11
C THR A 115 20.15 0.40 5.71
N GLY A 116 20.06 1.28 4.70
CA GLY A 116 19.74 0.95 3.33
C GLY A 116 20.77 1.46 2.33
N ALA A 117 22.07 1.26 2.59
CA ALA A 117 23.11 1.60 1.60
C ALA A 117 22.72 0.99 0.23
N ALA A 118 22.48 1.86 -0.76
CA ALA A 118 21.94 1.57 -2.10
C ALA A 118 20.44 1.20 -2.26
N CYS A 119 19.62 1.20 -1.21
CA CYS A 119 18.15 1.04 -1.27
C CYS A 119 17.44 2.34 -0.86
N VAL A 120 16.70 2.95 -1.79
CA VAL A 120 15.91 4.17 -1.58
C VAL A 120 14.42 3.84 -1.45
N SER A 121 13.78 4.31 -0.39
CA SER A 121 12.31 4.29 -0.29
C SER A 121 11.70 5.38 -1.19
N ARG A 122 10.75 4.99 -2.05
CA ARG A 122 10.05 5.90 -2.98
C ARG A 122 8.70 6.38 -2.48
N CYS A 123 8.22 5.92 -1.33
CA CYS A 123 6.95 6.38 -0.79
C CYS A 123 7.14 7.50 0.24
N ARG A 124 6.95 8.74 -0.18
CA ARG A 124 6.61 9.85 0.74
C ARG A 124 5.32 10.49 0.30
N ALA A 125 4.20 9.86 0.64
CA ALA A 125 2.99 10.61 0.93
C ALA A 125 2.99 10.92 2.44
N ARG A 126 3.81 11.89 2.87
CA ARG A 126 3.58 12.53 4.17
C ARG A 126 2.31 13.35 4.03
N THR A 127 1.18 12.87 4.53
CA THR A 127 0.17 13.80 5.02
C THR A 127 0.73 14.36 6.31
N ALA A 128 1.18 15.61 6.29
CA ALA A 128 1.51 16.34 7.50
C ALA A 128 0.34 16.22 8.49
N THR A 129 0.63 15.87 9.73
CA THR A 129 -0.31 16.10 10.83
C THR A 129 -0.44 17.61 10.97
N PRO A 130 -1.65 18.21 10.86
CA PRO A 130 -1.84 19.56 11.33
C PRO A 130 -1.81 19.52 12.86
N GLY A 131 -0.79 20.11 13.47
CA GLY A 131 -0.76 20.39 14.91
C GLY A 131 0.45 19.83 15.65
N SER A 132 1.54 20.58 15.63
CA SER A 132 2.35 20.78 16.84
C SER A 132 2.47 22.29 16.98
N ILE A 133 1.93 22.79 18.10
CA ILE A 133 2.21 24.13 18.64
C ILE A 133 3.66 24.12 19.13
#